data_AF-A0A917DP73-F1
#
_entry.id   AF-A0A917DP73-F1
#
_cell.length_a   1.000
_cell.length_b   1.000
_cell.length_c   1.000
_cell.angle_alpha   90.00
_cell.angle_beta   90.00
_cell.angle_gamma   90.00
#
_symmetry.space_group_name_H-M   'P 1'
#
loop_
_entity.id
_entity.type
_entity.pdbx_description
1 polymer ?
#
loop_
_entity_poly.entity_id
_entity_poly.type
_entity_poly.pdbx_seq_one_letter_code
_entity_poly.pdbx_strand_id
1 'polypeptide(L)'
;MRKYAFPKPGINHTIQKIMIYETKNNGVFLYLYLSQKDIPSHNDLWFEYMQDAEKFSKAYFHTNEGGWVMIDDPHEGCQDDLIRPIRRCKDNSYKLHEDGVWKDIEF
;
A
#
# COMPACT_ATOMS: atom_id res chain seq x y z
N MET A 1 8.50 1.64 -8.44
CA MET A 1 7.53 0.65 -8.96
C MET A 1 6.51 0.35 -7.87
N ARG A 2 5.21 0.34 -8.18
CA ARG A 2 4.16 0.13 -7.18
C ARG A 2 3.15 -0.92 -7.62
N LYS A 3 2.78 -1.83 -6.71
CA LYS A 3 1.83 -2.91 -6.98
C LYS A 3 1.17 -3.42 -5.72
N TYR A 4 -0.03 -3.99 -5.84
CA TYR A 4 -0.72 -4.63 -4.72
C TYR A 4 -1.22 -6.02 -5.08
N ALA A 5 -1.45 -6.85 -4.07
CA ALA A 5 -2.02 -8.19 -4.22
C ALA A 5 -2.97 -8.49 -3.06
N PHE A 6 -3.84 -9.47 -3.29
CA PHE A 6 -4.73 -10.02 -2.28
C PHE A 6 -4.16 -11.36 -1.80
N PRO A 7 -3.55 -11.41 -0.60
CA PRO A 7 -3.16 -12.68 -0.01
C PRO A 7 -4.39 -13.50 0.36
N LYS A 8 -4.19 -14.77 0.71
CA LYS A 8 -5.25 -15.63 1.25
C LYS A 8 -5.15 -15.62 2.79
N PRO A 9 -6.02 -14.89 3.52
CA PRO A 9 -6.00 -14.89 4.97
C PRO A 9 -6.19 -16.31 5.52
N GLY A 10 -5.60 -16.59 6.67
CA GLY A 10 -5.63 -17.92 7.26
C GLY A 10 -5.21 -17.91 8.73
N ILE A 11 -4.85 -19.09 9.24
CA ILE A 11 -4.47 -19.26 10.66
C ILE A 11 -3.25 -18.40 11.03
N ASN A 12 -2.34 -18.16 10.08
CA ASN A 12 -1.07 -17.46 10.32
C ASN A 12 -1.17 -15.93 10.26
N HIS A 13 -2.19 -15.37 9.58
CA HIS A 13 -2.38 -13.92 9.46
C HIS A 13 -3.79 -13.56 9.00
N THR A 14 -4.23 -12.34 9.34
CA THR A 14 -5.52 -11.76 8.94
C THR A 14 -5.41 -10.69 7.85
N ILE A 15 -4.19 -10.43 7.34
CA ILE A 15 -3.94 -9.45 6.28
C ILE A 15 -4.78 -9.76 5.03
N GLN A 16 -5.53 -8.76 4.55
CA GLN A 16 -6.48 -8.88 3.43
C GLN A 16 -5.96 -8.32 2.12
N LYS A 17 -5.03 -7.36 2.16
CA LYS A 17 -4.35 -6.75 1.01
C LYS A 17 -2.92 -6.44 1.42
N ILE A 18 -2.00 -6.53 0.48
CA ILE A 18 -0.64 -6.02 0.64
C ILE A 18 -0.28 -5.13 -0.56
N MET A 19 0.60 -4.15 -0.35
CA MET A 19 1.12 -3.30 -1.40
C MET A 19 2.63 -3.19 -1.27
N ILE A 20 3.36 -3.40 -2.35
CA ILE A 20 4.78 -3.13 -2.43
C ILE A 20 4.99 -1.83 -3.19
N TYR A 21 5.82 -0.95 -2.65
CA TYR A 21 6.25 0.28 -3.29
C TYR A 21 7.76 0.43 -3.20
N GLU A 22 8.43 0.27 -4.33
CA GLU A 22 9.84 0.63 -4.50
C GLU A 22 9.92 2.13 -4.78
N THR A 23 10.40 2.86 -3.78
CA THR A 23 10.61 4.31 -3.83
C THR A 23 11.90 4.63 -4.58
N LYS A 24 12.03 5.88 -5.04
CA LYS A 24 13.22 6.30 -5.81
C LYS A 24 14.51 6.26 -4.99
N ASN A 25 14.45 6.59 -3.70
CA ASN A 25 15.65 6.84 -2.88
C ASN A 25 15.62 6.20 -1.48
N ASN A 26 14.51 5.58 -1.07
CA ASN A 26 14.31 5.08 0.29
C ASN A 26 14.00 3.57 0.32
N GLY A 27 14.49 2.80 -0.65
CA GLY A 27 14.24 1.36 -0.73
C GLY A 27 12.77 1.02 -0.99
N VAL A 28 12.34 -0.13 -0.45
CA VAL A 28 11.06 -0.76 -0.76
C VAL A 28 10.20 -0.91 0.49
N PHE A 29 8.99 -0.37 0.43
CA PHE A 29 7.98 -0.53 1.47
C PHE A 29 6.99 -1.63 1.12
N LEU A 30 6.62 -2.43 2.11
CA LEU A 30 5.53 -3.39 2.06
C LEU A 30 4.46 -2.97 3.06
N TYR A 31 3.37 -2.43 2.55
CA TYR A 31 2.21 -2.02 3.33
C TYR A 31 1.25 -3.19 3.53
N LEU A 32 0.79 -3.38 4.75
CA LEU A 32 -0.11 -4.45 5.17
C LEU A 32 -1.48 -3.87 5.54
N TYR A 33 -2.55 -4.44 4.99
CA TYR A 33 -3.89 -3.91 5.20
C TYR A 33 -4.81 -4.98 5.81
N LEU A 34 -5.58 -4.58 6.82
CA LEU A 34 -6.65 -5.39 7.40
C LEU A 34 -7.97 -5.30 6.61
N SER A 35 -7.97 -4.61 5.47
CA SER A 35 -9.12 -4.40 4.59
C SER A 35 -8.66 -4.40 3.14
N GLN A 36 -9.54 -4.84 2.23
CA GLN A 36 -9.31 -4.70 0.79
C GLN A 36 -9.59 -3.29 0.27
N LYS A 37 -10.30 -2.45 1.06
CA LYS A 37 -10.62 -1.06 0.69
C LYS A 37 -9.35 -0.21 0.59
N ASP A 38 -9.44 0.91 -0.11
CA ASP A 38 -8.37 1.91 -0.20
C ASP A 38 -8.38 2.84 1.02
N ILE A 39 -7.90 2.29 2.13
CA ILE A 39 -7.75 2.93 3.45
C ILE A 39 -6.29 2.81 3.91
N PRO A 40 -5.84 3.62 4.89
CA PRO A 40 -4.47 3.59 5.36
C PRO A 40 -4.06 2.20 5.80
N SER A 41 -2.79 1.88 5.58
CA SER A 41 -2.19 0.63 5.98
C SER A 41 -2.25 0.46 7.50
N HIS A 42 -2.39 -0.79 7.94
CA HIS A 42 -2.35 -1.12 9.35
C HIS A 42 -0.91 -1.07 9.89
N ASN A 43 0.04 -1.51 9.06
CA ASN A 43 1.45 -1.54 9.37
C ASN A 43 2.27 -1.58 8.07
N ASP A 44 3.54 -1.24 8.15
CA ASP A 44 4.49 -1.29 7.06
C ASP A 44 5.78 -2.01 7.45
N LEU A 45 6.46 -2.57 6.43
CA LEU A 45 7.78 -3.17 6.54
C LEU A 45 8.69 -2.54 5.49
N TRP A 46 9.97 -2.41 5.82
CA TRP A 46 10.98 -1.83 4.94
C TRP A 46 12.01 -2.87 4.52
N PHE A 47 12.41 -2.80 3.24
CA PHE A 47 13.42 -3.65 2.62
C PHE A 47 14.34 -2.80 1.75
N GLU A 48 15.60 -3.21 1.62
CA GLU A 48 16.53 -2.57 0.68
C GLU A 48 16.12 -2.83 -0.78
N TYR A 49 15.68 -4.06 -1.10
CA TYR A 49 15.45 -4.52 -2.47
C TYR A 49 14.05 -5.10 -2.68
N MET A 50 13.50 -4.89 -3.89
CA MET A 50 12.18 -5.40 -4.31
C MET A 50 12.07 -6.91 -4.15
N GLN A 51 13.13 -7.64 -4.53
CA GLN A 51 13.14 -9.10 -4.51
C GLN A 51 12.98 -9.66 -3.09
N ASP A 52 13.45 -8.94 -2.06
CA ASP A 52 13.33 -9.38 -0.68
C ASP A 52 11.92 -9.17 -0.14
N ALA A 53 11.29 -8.04 -0.48
CA ALA A 53 9.88 -7.78 -0.17
C ALA A 53 8.94 -8.81 -0.85
N GLU A 54 9.23 -9.17 -2.11
CA GLU A 54 8.49 -10.20 -2.84
C GLU A 54 8.65 -11.59 -2.23
N LYS A 55 9.89 -12.00 -1.92
CA LYS A 55 10.17 -13.30 -1.27
C LYS A 55 9.45 -13.40 0.07
N PHE A 56 9.53 -12.34 0.88
CA PHE A 56 8.81 -12.27 2.15
C PHE A 56 7.30 -12.39 1.93
N SER A 57 6.75 -11.63 0.98
CA SER A 57 5.32 -11.65 0.68
C SER A 57 4.81 -13.01 0.20
N LYS A 58 5.62 -13.72 -0.58
CA LYS A 58 5.30 -15.09 -1.05
C LYS A 58 5.35 -16.09 0.11
N ALA A 59 6.38 -16.01 0.95
CA ALA A 59 6.60 -16.93 2.06
C ALA A 59 5.56 -16.79 3.18
N TYR A 60 5.26 -15.55 3.60
CA TYR A 60 4.42 -15.28 4.77
C TYR A 60 2.94 -15.06 4.43
N PHE A 61 2.65 -14.46 3.28
CA PHE A 61 1.27 -14.11 2.89
C PHE A 61 0.74 -14.96 1.74
N HIS A 62 1.53 -15.93 1.26
CA HIS A 62 1.14 -16.85 0.19
C HIS A 62 0.63 -16.12 -1.06
N THR A 63 1.26 -14.99 -1.39
CA THR A 63 0.91 -14.24 -2.61
C THR A 63 1.38 -15.00 -3.85
N ASN A 64 0.46 -15.23 -4.79
CA ASN A 64 0.76 -15.89 -6.05
C ASN A 64 1.44 -14.91 -7.02
N GLU A 65 2.42 -15.38 -7.79
CA GLU A 65 3.20 -14.56 -8.73
C GLU A 65 2.33 -13.86 -9.81
N GLY A 66 1.18 -14.43 -10.16
CA GLY A 66 0.22 -13.82 -11.10
C GLY A 66 -0.87 -12.93 -10.47
N GLY A 67 -0.82 -12.71 -9.14
CA GLY A 67 -1.87 -12.00 -8.39
C GLY A 67 -1.60 -10.51 -8.17
N TRP A 68 -0.54 -9.97 -8.74
CA TRP A 68 -0.15 -8.57 -8.57
C TRP A 68 -0.87 -7.67 -9.58
N VAL A 69 -1.43 -6.57 -9.08
CA VAL A 69 -1.98 -5.47 -9.87
C VAL A 69 -1.01 -4.31 -9.80
N MET A 70 -0.50 -3.90 -10.96
CA MET A 70 0.35 -2.72 -11.08
C MET A 70 -0.49 -1.45 -10.91
N ILE A 71 0.04 -0.48 -10.18
CA ILE A 71 -0.58 0.84 -9.97
C ILE A 71 0.46 1.93 -10.13
N ASP A 72 -0.02 3.14 -10.40
CA ASP A 72 0.84 4.31 -10.56
C ASP A 72 1.47 4.73 -9.22
N ASP A 73 2.61 5.41 -9.33
CA ASP A 73 3.24 6.07 -8.18
C ASP A 73 2.26 7.11 -7.58
N PRO A 74 2.30 7.31 -6.25
CA PRO A 74 1.47 8.31 -5.60
C PRO A 74 1.77 9.70 -6.16
N HIS A 75 0.74 10.55 -6.23
CA HIS A 75 0.93 11.96 -6.54
C HIS A 75 1.80 12.63 -5.47
N GLU A 76 2.55 13.67 -5.86
CA GLU A 76 3.39 14.41 -4.93
C GLU A 76 2.59 14.91 -3.71
N GLY A 77 3.11 14.62 -2.51
CA GLY A 77 2.47 14.98 -1.24
C GLY A 77 1.28 14.10 -0.83
N CYS A 78 0.91 13.08 -1.62
CA CYS A 78 -0.06 12.06 -1.22
C CYS A 78 0.61 10.96 -0.37
N GLN A 79 -0.20 10.15 0.29
CA GLN A 79 0.28 9.00 1.06
C GLN A 79 0.71 7.86 0.13
N ASP A 80 1.86 7.29 0.44
CA ASP A 80 2.45 6.19 -0.32
C ASP A 80 1.69 4.86 -0.16
N ASP A 81 0.86 4.73 0.88
CA ASP A 81 0.07 3.55 1.20
C ASP A 81 -1.38 3.64 0.70
N LEU A 82 -1.77 4.72 0.00
CA LEU A 82 -3.10 4.90 -0.58
C LEU A 82 -3.06 4.96 -2.10
N ILE A 83 -3.94 4.22 -2.76
CA ILE A 83 -4.01 4.15 -4.23
C ILE A 83 -4.53 5.47 -4.78
N ARG A 84 -5.62 5.99 -4.19
CA ARG A 84 -6.19 7.28 -4.56
C ARG A 84 -5.27 8.43 -4.10
N PRO A 85 -5.34 9.60 -4.78
CA PRO A 85 -4.52 10.77 -4.44
C PRO A 85 -5.01 11.42 -3.14
N ILE A 86 -4.68 10.78 -2.02
CA ILE A 86 -5.09 11.17 -0.69
C ILE A 86 -3.86 11.64 0.08
N ARG A 87 -3.97 12.76 0.80
CA ARG A 87 -2.94 13.23 1.72
C ARG A 87 -3.44 13.25 3.15
N ARG A 88 -2.53 13.01 4.09
CA ARG A 88 -2.76 13.24 5.51
C ARG A 88 -2.39 14.68 5.87
N CYS A 89 -3.29 15.38 6.53
CA CYS A 89 -3.10 16.74 7.00
C CYS A 89 -2.52 16.76 8.43
N LYS A 90 -2.00 17.92 8.87
CA LYS A 90 -1.33 18.07 10.18
C LYS A 90 -2.24 17.79 11.37
N ASP A 91 -3.55 17.98 11.21
CA ASP A 91 -4.60 17.68 12.17
C ASP A 91 -5.06 16.22 12.15
N ASN A 92 -4.36 15.35 11.40
CA ASN A 92 -4.70 13.95 11.15
C ASN A 92 -5.96 13.72 10.30
N SER A 93 -6.54 14.78 9.71
CA SER A 93 -7.58 14.62 8.69
C SER A 93 -7.00 14.10 7.37
N TYR A 94 -7.87 13.57 6.53
CA TYR A 94 -7.51 13.11 5.18
C TYR A 94 -8.24 13.93 4.13
N LYS A 95 -7.53 14.25 3.05
CA LYS A 95 -8.09 14.96 1.89
C LYS A 95 -7.87 14.16 0.63
N LEU A 96 -8.92 13.95 -0.15
CA LEU A 96 -8.87 13.38 -1.50
C LEU A 96 -8.75 14.49 -2.54
N HIS A 97 -7.85 14.34 -3.50
CA HIS A 97 -7.78 15.21 -4.66
C HIS A 97 -8.65 14.67 -5.80
N GLU A 98 -9.71 15.39 -6.14
CA GLU A 98 -10.66 15.01 -7.19
C GLU A 98 -11.08 16.27 -7.96
N ASP A 99 -11.10 16.21 -9.28
CA ASP A 99 -11.47 17.34 -10.17
C ASP A 99 -10.70 18.65 -9.89
N GLY A 100 -9.43 18.53 -9.51
CA GLY A 100 -8.57 19.68 -9.22
C GLY A 100 -8.82 20.35 -7.87
N VAL A 101 -9.66 19.77 -7.00
CA VAL A 101 -9.95 20.29 -5.67
C VAL A 101 -9.67 19.25 -4.58
N TRP A 102 -9.29 19.72 -3.39
CA TRP A 102 -9.10 18.89 -2.21
C TRP A 102 -10.39 18.83 -1.39
N LYS A 103 -10.92 17.62 -1.19
CA LYS A 103 -12.14 17.36 -0.41
C LYS A 103 -11.80 16.59 0.85
N ASP A 104 -12.36 16.99 2.00
CA ASP A 104 -12.24 16.23 3.24
C ASP A 104 -12.93 14.86 3.09
N ILE A 105 -12.30 13.81 3.62
CA ILE A 105 -12.82 12.44 3.58
C ILE A 105 -12.66 11.74 4.93
N GLU A 106 -13.50 10.72 5.13
CA GLU A 106 -13.42 9.73 6.21
C GLU A 106 -13.40 8.32 5.59
N PHE A 107 -12.89 7.33 6.34
CA PHE A 107 -12.66 5.95 5.86
C PHE A 107 -13.64 4.93 6.44
#